data_AF-M1DXK2-F1
#
_entry.id   AF-M1DXK2-F1
#
_cell.length_a   1.000
_cell.length_b   1.000
_cell.length_c   1.000
_cell.angle_alpha   90.00
_cell.angle_beta   90.00
_cell.angle_gamma   90.00
#
_symmetry.space_group_name_H-M   'P 1'
#
loop_
_entity.id
_entity.type
_entity.pdbx_description
1 polymer ?
#
loop_
_entity_poly.entity_id
_entity_poly.type
_entity_poly.pdbx_seq_one_letter_code
_entity_poly.pdbx_strand_id
1 'polypeptide(L)'
;MGHLAHSSDVRATWLEAEIPWIIEWAILATLTPLRTSIHALITIVETCKSQQGATLEMTTLKVEGADLRKDVDYLKSTDITSLFDAVETQGVPGSSEMPMATTKDVPMAEVIADKGGHQ
;
A
#
# COMPACT_ATOMS: atom_id res chain seq x y z
N MET A 1 15.96 -47.65 74.56
CA MET A 1 15.79 -47.95 73.13
C MET A 1 14.92 -46.91 72.35
N GLY A 2 14.35 -45.87 72.97
CA GLY A 2 13.41 -44.96 72.27
C GLY A 2 13.99 -43.85 71.39
N HIS A 3 15.23 -43.40 71.61
CA HIS A 3 15.81 -42.27 70.87
C HIS A 3 16.10 -42.57 69.39
N LEU A 4 16.40 -43.82 69.05
CA LEU A 4 16.67 -44.23 67.66
C LEU A 4 15.40 -44.21 66.82
N ALA A 5 14.28 -44.70 67.36
CA ALA A 5 12.98 -44.69 66.69
C ALA A 5 12.50 -43.27 66.43
N HIS A 6 12.66 -42.37 67.42
CA HIS A 6 12.28 -40.97 67.28
C HIS A 6 13.13 -40.21 66.25
N SER A 7 14.43 -40.47 66.19
CA SER A 7 15.30 -39.81 65.20
C SER A 7 14.99 -40.24 63.76
N SER A 8 14.59 -41.50 63.54
CA SER A 8 14.17 -41.98 62.22
C SER A 8 12.89 -41.30 61.74
N ASP A 9 11.93 -41.11 62.64
CA ASP A 9 10.61 -40.52 62.37
C ASP A 9 10.71 -39.04 61.95
N VAL A 10 11.55 -38.26 62.64
CA VAL A 10 11.79 -36.84 62.31
C VAL A 10 12.46 -36.69 60.94
N ARG A 11 13.41 -37.58 60.58
CA ARG A 11 14.07 -37.55 59.27
C ARG A 11 13.13 -37.93 58.13
N ALA A 12 12.24 -38.90 58.36
CA ALA A 12 11.21 -39.28 57.39
C ALA A 12 10.25 -38.12 57.13
N THR A 13 9.71 -37.53 58.20
CA THR A 13 8.79 -36.38 58.11
C THR A 13 9.42 -35.18 57.41
N TRP A 14 10.70 -34.91 57.66
CA TRP A 14 11.42 -33.81 57.01
C TRP A 14 11.62 -34.04 55.51
N LEU A 15 11.98 -35.26 55.11
CA LEU A 15 12.12 -35.61 53.69
C LEU A 15 10.77 -35.51 52.96
N GLU A 16 9.69 -36.00 53.58
CA GLU A 16 8.33 -35.89 53.02
C GLU A 16 7.91 -34.43 52.80
N ALA A 17 8.34 -33.52 53.68
CA ALA A 17 8.09 -32.08 53.53
C ALA A 17 8.94 -31.42 52.43
N GLU A 18 10.13 -31.93 52.12
CA GLU A 18 11.00 -31.38 51.06
C GLU A 18 10.66 -31.88 49.66
N ILE A 19 10.10 -33.08 49.52
CA ILE A 19 9.76 -33.68 48.22
C ILE A 19 8.93 -32.73 47.33
N PRO A 20 7.85 -32.08 47.82
CA PRO A 20 7.08 -31.14 47.02
C PRO A 20 7.91 -29.97 46.47
N TRP A 21 8.78 -29.40 47.31
CA TRP A 21 9.64 -28.29 46.92
C TRP A 21 10.65 -28.69 45.84
N ILE A 22 11.30 -29.85 45.99
CA ILE A 22 12.27 -30.36 45.01
C ILE A 22 11.61 -30.60 43.66
N ILE A 23 10.39 -31.16 43.65
CA ILE A 23 9.62 -31.40 42.42
C ILE A 23 9.29 -30.07 41.73
N GLU A 24 8.80 -29.08 42.48
CA GLU A 24 8.46 -27.76 41.94
C GLU A 24 9.69 -27.09 41.29
N TRP A 25 10.85 -27.15 41.95
CA TRP A 25 12.09 -26.62 41.40
C TRP A 25 12.55 -27.34 40.12
N ALA A 26 12.47 -28.67 40.08
CA ALA A 26 12.81 -29.43 38.88
C ALA A 26 11.89 -29.09 37.70
N ILE A 27 10.58 -28.90 37.97
CA ILE A 27 9.62 -28.47 36.95
C ILE A 27 9.96 -27.05 36.46
N LEU A 28 10.22 -26.11 37.37
CA LEU A 28 10.59 -24.74 36.98
C LEU A 28 11.89 -24.69 36.16
N ALA A 29 12.89 -25.49 36.56
CA ALA A 29 14.17 -25.59 35.88
C ALA A 29 14.02 -26.16 34.45
N THR A 30 13.06 -27.06 34.22
CA THR A 30 12.80 -27.65 32.89
C THR A 30 11.89 -26.76 32.03
N LEU A 31 10.92 -26.06 32.63
CA LEU A 31 10.02 -25.16 31.91
C LEU A 31 10.69 -23.87 31.44
N THR A 32 11.70 -23.38 32.17
CA THR A 32 12.39 -22.13 31.82
C THR A 32 13.09 -22.20 30.45
N PRO A 33 13.94 -23.20 30.16
CA PRO A 33 14.52 -23.36 28.82
C PRO A 33 13.47 -23.54 27.74
N LEU A 34 12.41 -24.33 27.99
CA LEU A 34 11.34 -24.56 27.02
C LEU A 34 10.62 -23.26 26.65
N ARG A 35 10.31 -22.41 27.63
CA ARG A 35 9.72 -21.10 27.41
C ARG A 35 10.61 -20.20 26.57
N THR A 36 11.91 -20.18 26.84
CA THR A 36 12.89 -19.43 26.04
C THR A 36 12.93 -19.94 24.60
N SER A 37 12.93 -21.26 24.38
CA SER A 37 12.90 -21.85 23.03
C SER A 37 11.63 -21.49 22.27
N ILE A 38 10.47 -21.49 22.93
CA ILE A 38 9.19 -21.09 22.31
C ILE A 38 9.22 -19.62 21.89
N HIS A 39 9.69 -18.73 22.77
CA HIS A 39 9.81 -17.31 22.43
C HIS A 39 10.76 -17.07 21.26
N ALA A 40 11.92 -17.74 21.25
CA ALA A 40 12.86 -17.65 20.13
C ALA A 40 12.22 -18.11 18.81
N LEU A 41 11.47 -19.22 18.84
CA LEU A 41 10.77 -19.73 17.65
C LEU A 41 9.70 -18.75 17.14
N ILE A 42 8.92 -18.15 18.04
CA ILE A 42 7.93 -17.12 17.67
C ILE A 42 8.62 -15.96 16.95
N THR A 43 9.72 -15.43 17.49
CA THR A 43 10.47 -14.34 16.85
C THR A 43 10.97 -14.71 15.46
N ILE A 44 11.47 -15.94 15.27
CA ILE A 44 11.91 -16.43 13.97
C ILE A 44 10.72 -16.49 13.00
N VAL A 45 9.59 -17.06 13.42
CA VAL A 45 8.38 -17.17 12.58
C VAL A 45 7.85 -15.79 12.17
N GLU A 46 7.79 -14.83 13.09
CA GLU A 46 7.36 -13.46 12.79
C GLU A 46 8.31 -12.77 11.80
N THR A 47 9.62 -12.96 11.97
CA THR A 47 10.64 -12.43 11.06
C THR A 47 10.55 -13.06 9.67
N CYS A 48 10.35 -14.38 9.60
CA CYS A 48 10.17 -15.08 8.32
C CYS A 48 8.89 -14.64 7.62
N LYS A 49 7.79 -14.46 8.37
CA LYS A 49 6.51 -14.02 7.81
C LYS A 49 6.59 -12.61 7.22
N SER A 50 7.26 -11.68 7.90
CA SER A 50 7.45 -10.32 7.40
C SER A 50 8.34 -10.28 6.15
N GLN A 51 9.40 -11.11 6.11
CA GLN A 51 10.25 -11.25 4.93
C GLN A 51 9.58 -11.95 3.75
N GLN A 52 8.71 -12.94 4.02
CA GLN A 52 8.00 -13.66 2.97
C GLN A 52 6.96 -12.77 2.30
N GLY A 53 6.27 -11.90 3.05
CA GLY A 53 5.42 -10.85 2.50
C GLY A 53 6.20 -9.95 1.53
N ALA A 54 7.36 -9.44 1.97
CA ALA A 54 8.23 -8.61 1.14
C ALA A 54 8.73 -9.33 -0.13
N THR A 55 9.04 -10.62 -0.03
CA THR A 55 9.51 -11.42 -1.17
C THR A 55 8.39 -11.65 -2.18
N LEU A 56 7.17 -11.95 -1.72
CA LEU A 56 6.01 -12.16 -2.59
C LEU A 56 5.58 -10.86 -3.29
N GLU A 57 5.58 -9.74 -2.57
CA GLU A 57 5.34 -8.41 -3.12
C GLU A 57 6.39 -8.04 -4.18
N MET A 58 7.68 -8.28 -3.91
CA MET A 58 8.75 -8.03 -4.88
C MET A 58 8.61 -8.88 -6.14
N THR A 59 8.22 -10.16 -6.01
CA THR A 59 8.00 -11.02 -7.19
C THR A 59 6.82 -10.54 -8.02
N THR A 60 5.74 -10.11 -7.39
CA THR A 60 4.54 -9.56 -8.06
C THR A 60 4.88 -8.26 -8.79
N LEU A 61 5.55 -7.33 -8.10
CA LEU A 61 6.01 -6.06 -8.68
C LEU A 61 6.96 -6.29 -9.88
N LYS A 62 7.82 -7.30 -9.82
CA LYS A 62 8.73 -7.62 -10.93
C LYS A 62 7.98 -8.14 -12.17
N VAL A 63 6.91 -8.91 -11.98
CA VAL A 63 6.05 -9.38 -13.07
C VAL A 63 5.29 -8.20 -13.69
N GLU A 64 4.67 -7.36 -12.87
CA GLU A 64 3.97 -6.16 -13.33
C GLU A 64 4.91 -5.18 -14.04
N GLY A 65 6.12 -4.97 -13.51
CA GLY A 65 7.13 -4.12 -14.15
C GLY A 65 7.60 -4.65 -15.51
N ALA A 66 7.68 -5.97 -15.68
CA ALA A 66 7.98 -6.58 -16.97
C ALA A 66 6.83 -6.43 -17.97
N ASP A 67 5.58 -6.43 -17.49
CA ASP A 67 4.39 -6.23 -18.32
C ASP A 67 4.24 -4.78 -18.76
N LEU A 68 4.36 -3.84 -17.83
CA LEU A 68 4.35 -2.40 -18.09
C LEU A 68 5.42 -2.00 -19.11
N ARG A 69 6.58 -2.65 -19.08
CA ARG A 69 7.62 -2.41 -20.08
C ARG A 69 7.14 -2.74 -21.50
N LYS A 70 6.37 -3.81 -21.68
CA LYS A 70 5.78 -4.16 -22.98
C LYS A 70 4.79 -3.10 -23.42
N ASP A 71 3.97 -2.59 -22.50
CA ASP A 71 2.99 -1.55 -22.80
C ASP A 71 3.66 -0.24 -23.22
N VAL A 72 4.75 0.14 -22.53
CA VAL A 72 5.57 1.30 -22.90
C VAL A 72 6.22 1.11 -24.29
N ASP A 73 6.76 -0.08 -24.56
CA ASP A 73 7.35 -0.40 -25.86
C ASP A 73 6.28 -0.40 -26.98
N TYR A 74 5.06 -0.84 -26.70
CA TYR A 74 3.91 -0.78 -27.60
C TYR A 74 3.47 0.67 -27.88
N LEU A 75 3.35 1.50 -26.83
CA LEU A 75 3.03 2.92 -26.99
C LEU A 75 4.08 3.65 -27.81
N LYS A 76 5.37 3.33 -27.60
CA LYS A 76 6.48 3.95 -28.32
C LYS A 76 6.56 3.53 -29.79
N SER A 77 6.11 2.32 -30.12
CA SER A 77 6.06 1.83 -31.50
C SER A 77 4.79 2.24 -32.24
N THR A 78 3.75 2.65 -31.52
CA THR A 78 2.58 3.31 -32.09
C THR A 78 3.02 4.69 -32.56
N ASP A 79 2.92 4.95 -33.86
CA ASP A 79 3.21 6.26 -34.43
C ASP A 79 2.18 7.25 -33.89
N ILE A 80 2.59 8.03 -32.88
CA ILE A 80 1.74 8.98 -32.15
C ILE A 80 1.07 9.97 -33.12
N THR A 81 1.72 10.20 -34.27
CA THR A 81 1.23 10.98 -35.41
C THR A 81 -0.07 10.41 -35.99
N SER A 82 -0.17 9.08 -36.09
CA SER A 82 -1.37 8.39 -36.59
C SER A 82 -2.55 8.47 -35.61
N LEU A 83 -2.29 8.64 -34.31
CA LEU A 83 -3.35 8.82 -33.29
C LEU A 83 -3.95 10.23 -33.36
N PHE A 84 -3.14 11.27 -33.58
CA PHE A 84 -3.62 12.63 -33.77
C PHE A 84 -4.41 12.80 -35.07
N ASP A 85 -3.94 12.18 -36.16
CA ASP A 85 -4.63 12.19 -37.47
C ASP A 85 -6.02 11.50 -37.41
N ALA A 86 -6.16 10.44 -36.62
CA ALA A 86 -7.45 9.76 -36.38
C ALA A 86 -8.46 10.61 -35.57
N VAL A 87 -7.98 11.52 -34.72
CA VAL A 87 -8.84 12.43 -33.94
C VAL A 87 -9.24 13.65 -34.78
N GLU A 88 -8.38 14.15 -35.65
CA GLU A 88 -8.69 15.27 -36.55
C GLU A 88 -9.66 14.87 -37.68
N THR A 89 -9.75 13.59 -38.03
CA THR A 89 -10.70 13.09 -39.04
C THR A 89 -12.12 12.87 -38.51
N GLN A 90 -12.34 12.86 -37.19
CA GLN A 90 -13.67 12.71 -36.58
C GLN A 90 -14.22 14.06 -36.04
N GLY A 91 -13.98 15.14 -36.78
CA GLY A 91 -14.39 16.49 -36.36
C GLY A 91 -14.36 17.54 -37.45
N VAL A 92 -14.67 17.19 -38.71
CA VAL A 92 -15.27 18.15 -39.65
C VAL A 92 -16.79 18.04 -39.50
N PRO A 93 -17.47 18.84 -38.65
CA PRO A 93 -18.80 19.27 -39.00
C PRO A 93 -18.64 20.10 -40.28
N GLY A 94 -19.34 19.67 -41.33
CA GLY A 94 -19.24 20.22 -42.66
C GLY A 94 -19.11 21.75 -42.65
N SER A 95 -18.14 22.22 -43.45
CA SER A 95 -18.08 23.54 -44.05
C SER A 95 -19.46 24.20 -44.12
N SER A 96 -19.79 25.03 -43.12
CA SER A 96 -20.87 26.00 -43.24
C SER A 96 -20.29 27.18 -44.02
N GLU A 97 -20.35 27.09 -45.35
CA GLU A 97 -20.20 28.24 -46.24
C GLU A 97 -21.12 29.37 -45.77
N MET A 98 -20.54 30.44 -45.22
CA MET A 98 -21.26 31.71 -45.13
C MET A 98 -21.07 32.43 -46.47
N PRO A 99 -22.15 32.79 -47.18
CA PRO A 99 -22.03 33.54 -48.42
C PRO A 99 -21.54 34.95 -48.08
N MET A 100 -20.35 35.26 -48.57
CA MET A 100 -19.80 36.61 -48.61
C MET A 100 -20.65 37.45 -49.56
N ALA A 101 -21.53 38.29 -49.02
CA ALA A 101 -22.29 39.27 -49.79
C ALA A 101 -21.71 40.68 -49.56
N THR A 102 -20.94 41.09 -50.55
CA THR A 102 -20.33 42.40 -50.76
C THR A 102 -21.37 43.41 -51.28
N THR A 103 -21.35 44.61 -50.71
CA THR A 103 -21.73 45.91 -51.32
C THR A 103 -23.20 46.18 -51.68
N LYS A 104 -23.81 47.13 -50.95
CA LYS A 104 -24.44 48.29 -51.60
C LYS A 104 -24.50 49.53 -50.71
N ASP A 105 -23.87 50.57 -51.24
CA ASP A 105 -23.81 51.95 -50.79
C ASP A 105 -25.19 52.64 -50.94
N VAL A 106 -25.66 53.34 -49.91
CA VAL A 106 -26.78 54.29 -49.99
C VAL A 106 -26.50 55.44 -49.00
N PRO A 107 -26.35 56.70 -49.48
CA PRO A 107 -26.24 57.87 -48.63
C PRO A 107 -27.63 58.47 -48.38
N MET A 108 -27.92 58.89 -47.14
CA MET A 108 -29.05 59.78 -46.85
C MET A 108 -28.55 60.93 -45.99
N ALA A 109 -28.89 62.13 -46.45
CA ALA A 109 -28.40 63.41 -46.02
C ALA A 109 -28.86 63.83 -44.61
N GLU A 110 -28.00 64.61 -43.95
CA GLU A 110 -28.27 65.92 -43.34
C GLU A 110 -29.66 66.17 -42.72
N VAL A 111 -29.71 66.50 -41.41
CA VAL A 111 -30.31 67.74 -40.88
C VAL A 111 -30.13 67.86 -39.33
N ILE A 112 -29.28 68.83 -38.94
CA ILE A 112 -29.43 69.96 -37.97
C ILE A 112 -29.78 69.75 -36.46
N ALA A 113 -28.92 70.38 -35.64
CA ALA A 113 -29.07 71.04 -34.31
C ALA A 113 -29.54 70.20 -33.11
N ASP A 114 -29.11 70.45 -31.87
CA ASP A 114 -28.99 71.75 -31.20
C ASP A 114 -28.11 71.67 -29.94
N LYS A 115 -27.66 72.84 -29.49
CA LYS A 115 -26.67 73.15 -28.47
C LYS A 115 -27.14 72.99 -27.02
N GLY A 116 -26.14 72.89 -26.13
CA GLY A 116 -26.15 73.46 -24.79
C GLY A 116 -25.67 72.46 -23.73
N GLY A 117 -24.75 72.76 -22.82
CA GLY A 117 -24.02 73.97 -22.46
C GLY A 117 -23.12 73.64 -21.26
N HIS A 118 -22.03 74.38 -21.11
CA HIS A 118 -21.13 74.33 -19.96
C HIS A 118 -21.80 74.85 -18.67
N GLN A 119 -21.53 74.18 -17.56
CA GLN A 119 -20.85 74.76 -16.39
C GLN A 119 -20.31 73.67 -15.48
#